data_AF-A0A6H2C7G6-F1
#
_entry.id   AF-A0A6H2C7G6-F1
#
_cell.length_a   1.000
_cell.length_b   1.000
_cell.length_c   1.000
_cell.angle_alpha   90.00
_cell.angle_beta   90.00
_cell.angle_gamma   90.00
#
_symmetry.space_group_name_H-M   'P 1'
#
loop_
_entity.id
_entity.type
_entity.pdbx_description
1 polymer ?
#
loop_
_entity_poly.entity_id
_entity_poly.type
_entity_poly.pdbx_seq_one_letter_code
_entity_poly.pdbx_strand_id
1 'polypeptide(L)' 'MEDWKQEGQVYLITSLLEGRFGSLDAELSGLVEKIANIPISERTQLLLALGNLSREELLQRLRNEAV' A
#
# COMPACT_ATOMS: atom_id res chain seq x y z
N MET A 1 10.43 13.76 -15.47
CA MET A 1 11.35 13.00 -14.59
C MET A 1 10.66 12.77 -13.25
N GLU A 2 9.53 12.07 -13.24
CA GLU A 2 8.70 11.84 -12.03
C GLU A 2 8.47 10.34 -11.77
N ASP A 3 8.67 9.48 -12.78
CA ASP A 3 8.60 8.01 -12.65
C ASP A 3 9.50 7.44 -11.56
N TRP A 4 10.77 7.87 -11.46
CA TRP A 4 11.70 7.32 -10.47
C TRP A 4 11.23 7.52 -9.01
N LYS A 5 10.45 8.58 -8.76
CA LYS A 5 9.90 8.88 -7.43
C LYS A 5 8.70 7.97 -7.14
N GLN A 6 7.93 7.61 -8.16
CA GLN A 6 6.82 6.66 -8.05
C GLN A 6 7.34 5.24 -7.92
N GLU A 7 8.32 4.83 -8.73
CA GLU A 7 8.96 3.52 -8.65
C GLU A 7 9.61 3.29 -7.28
N GLY A 8 10.30 4.30 -6.74
CA GLY A 8 10.85 4.23 -5.37
C GLY A 8 9.77 4.11 -4.29
N GLN A 9 8.63 4.76 -4.47
CA GLN A 9 7.50 4.67 -3.53
C GLN A 9 6.83 3.30 -3.58
N VAL A 10 6.56 2.78 -4.78
CA VAL A 10 6.05 1.43 -5.01
C VAL A 10 6.98 0.42 -4.35
N TYR A 11 8.30 0.52 -4.60
CA TYR A 11 9.29 -0.38 -4.01
C TYR A 11 9.30 -0.35 -2.48
N LEU A 12 9.25 0.84 -1.87
CA LEU A 12 9.20 0.99 -0.42
C LEU A 12 7.92 0.40 0.18
N ILE A 13 6.77 0.62 -0.46
CA ILE A 13 5.49 0.07 -0.01
C ILE A 13 5.49 -1.45 -0.16
N THR A 14 5.96 -1.99 -1.29
CA THR A 14 6.13 -3.44 -1.50
C THR A 14 6.98 -4.05 -0.39
N SER A 15 8.17 -3.50 -0.16
CA SER A 15 9.10 -4.02 0.86
C SER A 15 8.49 -3.97 2.26
N LEU A 16 7.72 -2.92 2.56
CA LEU A 16 7.03 -2.76 3.85
C LEU A 16 5.90 -3.77 4.01
N LEU A 17 5.06 -3.95 2.99
CA LEU A 17 4.00 -4.96 3.00
C LEU A 17 4.58 -6.36 3.08
N GLU A 18 5.69 -6.63 2.40
CA GLU A 18 6.37 -7.92 2.48
C GLU A 18 6.93 -8.19 3.88
N GLY A 19 7.58 -7.21 4.49
CA GLY A 19 8.07 -7.31 5.86
C GLY A 19 6.96 -7.42 6.91
N ARG A 20 5.77 -6.85 6.64
CA ARG A 20 4.63 -6.83 7.57
C ARG A 20 3.74 -8.06 7.45
N PHE A 21 3.45 -8.50 6.23
CA PHE A 21 2.46 -9.53 5.92
C PHE A 21 3.06 -10.81 5.33
N GLY A 22 4.35 -10.82 4.98
CA GLY A 22 4.98 -11.95 4.31
C GLY A 22 4.88 -11.82 2.79
N SER A 23 4.60 -12.91 2.07
CA SER A 23 4.59 -12.86 0.61
C SER A 23 3.49 -11.93 0.05
N LEU A 24 3.89 -11.10 -0.92
CA LEU A 24 2.98 -10.22 -1.64
C LEU A 24 2.21 -11.02 -2.70
N ASP A 25 0.97 -11.41 -2.41
CA ASP A 25 0.09 -12.02 -3.42
C ASP A 25 -0.31 -11.02 -4.50
N ALA A 26 -0.86 -11.51 -5.62
CA ALA A 26 -1.37 -10.67 -6.72
C ALA A 26 -2.37 -9.60 -6.24
N GLU A 27 -3.16 -9.89 -5.20
CA GLU A 27 -4.06 -8.90 -4.59
C GLU A 27 -3.29 -7.77 -3.90
N LEU A 28 -2.29 -8.10 -3.07
CA LEU A 28 -1.44 -7.11 -2.39
C LEU A 28 -0.59 -6.32 -3.39
N SER A 29 -0.11 -6.95 -4.46
CA SER A 29 0.62 -6.29 -5.54
C SER A 29 -0.20 -5.20 -6.21
N GLY A 30 -1.49 -5.47 -6.49
CA GLY A 30 -2.40 -4.45 -7.02
C GLY A 30 -2.70 -3.33 -6.01
N LEU A 31 -2.59 -3.61 -4.70
CA LEU A 31 -2.73 -2.59 -3.67
C LEU A 31 -1.51 -1.67 -3.58
N VAL A 32 -0.30 -2.16 -3.79
CA VAL A 32 0.92 -1.32 -3.78
C VAL A 32 0.77 -0.17 -4.77
N GLU A 33 0.37 -0.46 -6.00
CA GLU A 33 0.18 0.56 -7.04
C GLU A 33 -0.90 1.57 -6.68
N LYS A 34 -1.99 1.13 -6.03
CA LYS A 34 -3.02 2.04 -5.49
C LYS A 34 -2.47 2.93 -4.37
N ILE A 35 -1.73 2.36 -3.42
CA ILE A 35 -1.15 3.08 -2.28
C ILE A 35 -0.08 4.08 -2.76
N ALA A 36 0.63 3.77 -3.85
CA ALA A 36 1.56 4.70 -4.47
C ALA A 36 0.84 5.87 -5.17
N ASN A 37 -0.31 5.61 -5.78
CA ASN A 37 -1.10 6.62 -6.51
C ASN A 37 -1.99 7.52 -5.63
N ILE A 38 -2.37 7.10 -4.42
CA ILE A 38 -3.13 7.96 -3.49
C ILE A 38 -2.29 9.15 -3.01
N PRO A 39 -2.93 10.29 -2.71
CA PRO A 39 -2.25 11.48 -2.23
C PRO A 39 -1.54 11.23 -0.89
N ILE A 40 -0.47 11.98 -0.64
CA ILE A 40 0.40 11.85 0.54
C ILE A 40 -0.38 11.86 1.86
N SER A 41 -1.45 12.64 1.98
CA SER A 41 -2.27 12.70 3.20
C SER A 41 -2.96 11.37 3.50
N GLU A 42 -3.58 10.76 2.50
CA GLU A 42 -4.23 9.45 2.64
C GLU A 42 -3.20 8.37 2.88
N ARG A 43 -2.08 8.40 2.13
CA ARG A 43 -1.00 7.44 2.33
C ARG A 43 -0.42 7.49 3.73
N THR A 44 -0.24 8.67 4.31
CA THR A 44 0.29 8.81 5.68
C THR A 44 -0.67 8.18 6.69
N GLN A 45 -1.98 8.40 6.55
CA GLN A 45 -2.99 7.74 7.38
C GLN A 45 -2.95 6.21 7.22
N LEU A 46 -2.80 5.74 5.99
CA LEU A 46 -2.76 4.32 5.65
C LEU A 46 -1.49 3.64 6.20
N LEU A 47 -0.33 4.31 6.13
CA LEU A 47 0.95 3.86 6.71
C LEU A 47 0.89 3.79 8.25
N LEU A 48 0.27 4.77 8.90
CA LEU A 48 0.05 4.72 10.35
C LEU A 48 -0.87 3.57 10.74
N ALA A 49 -1.92 3.34 9.96
CA ALA A 49 -2.84 2.23 10.18
C ALA A 49 -2.21 0.86 9.87
N LEU A 50 -1.30 0.76 8.89
CA LEU A 50 -0.58 -0.47 8.52
C LEU A 50 0.20 -1.09 9.70
N GLY A 51 0.66 -0.27 10.64
CA GLY A 51 1.27 -0.73 11.90
C GLY A 51 0.31 -1.49 12.81
N ASN A 52 -1.00 -1.34 12.64
CA ASN A 52 -2.04 -1.97 13.46
C ASN A 52 -3.02 -2.85 12.65
N LEU A 53 -3.03 -2.74 11.32
CA LEU A 53 -3.91 -3.48 10.43
C LEU A 53 -3.31 -4.85 10.07
N SER A 54 -4.17 -5.85 9.97
CA SER A 54 -3.88 -7.13 9.32
C SER A 54 -4.04 -7.03 7.80
N ARG A 55 -3.49 -8.00 7.06
CA ARG A 55 -3.61 -8.10 5.59
C ARG A 55 -5.06 -7.99 5.13
N GLU A 56 -5.95 -8.72 5.78
CA GLU A 56 -7.39 -8.77 5.45
C GLU A 56 -8.06 -7.41 5.69
N GLU A 57 -7.75 -6.75 6.81
CA GLU A 57 -8.27 -5.43 7.15
C GLU A 57 -7.80 -4.36 6.15
N LEU A 58 -6.54 -4.42 5.73
CA LEU A 58 -5.99 -3.56 4.68
C LEU A 58 -6.74 -3.74 3.37
N LEU A 59 -6.95 -4.99 2.96
CA LEU A 59 -7.69 -5.35 1.75
C LEU A 59 -9.14 -4.84 1.83
N GLN A 60 -9.82 -5.01 2.97
CA GLN A 60 -11.18 -4.50 3.17
C GLN A 60 -11.23 -2.98 3.05
N ARG A 61 -10.28 -2.26 3.66
CA ARG A 61 -10.23 -0.79 3.62
C ARG A 61 -10.07 -0.25 2.20
N LEU A 62 -9.10 -0.78 1.45
CA LEU A 62 -8.82 -0.35 0.07
C LEU A 62 -9.89 -0.80 -0.92
N ARG A 63 -10.63 -1.87 -0.60
CA ARG A 63 -11.80 -2.30 -1.36
C ARG A 63 -13.01 -1.39 -1.11
N ASN A 64 -13.16 -0.89 0.12
CA ASN A 64 -14.25 0.02 0.50
C ASN A 64 -14.05 1.45 -0.01
N GLU A 65 -12.80 1.85 -0.27
CA GLU A 65 -12.44 3.16 -0.83
C GLU A 65 -12.65 3.25 -2.37
N ALA A 66 -12.96 2.14 -3.03
CA ALA A 66 -13.25 2.08 -4.46
C ALA A 66 -14.74 2.24 -4.82
N VAL A 67 -15.57 2.74 -3.88
CA VAL A 67 -17.02 3.00 -4.04
C VAL A 67 -17.31 4.49 -4.10
#